data_AF-A0A942P0A6-F1
#
_entry.id   AF-A0A942P0A6-F1
#
_cell.length_a   1.000
_cell.length_b   1.000
_cell.length_c   1.000
_cell.angle_alpha   90.00
_cell.angle_beta   90.00
_cell.angle_gamma   90.00
#
_symmetry.space_group_name_H-M   'P 1'
#
loop_
_entity.id
_entity.type
_entity.pdbx_description
1 polymer ?
#
loop_
_entity_poly.entity_id
_entity_poly.type
_entity_poly.pdbx_seq_one_letter_code
_entity_poly.pdbx_strand_id
1 'polypeptide(L)'
;MAGLYVNTLWYTYYLEHSLFFLTLSKARINDYNNPLFQGLYWWIIPIYNIYVLCEMYLRKGSPETNDYGFPSDFFRINIRNQKLTQIDDEKKEIIEEGIITTRLIERKLENAVVFHLFASEPLSRNRWTVNEGDFIAKGQVVLVIESCSKFITGEFTHTIESPVQGYIHILFKEDYNNKNVSNNDIFAIYLDDLHRQKDNLLINHRVVQDEFSKIESIVWDDININLDFRFHVESTLGKDFICFEYNSQAYRFINGDRILFLLSNSEIIDFSLSNGNYKISNYIRGFKVPIYEGDIYKLSEHFIETIRLSFETENFKNDIFKNQFYNISKKDLQFVIRLSFQSFKEIVSKQNNHKPLTRIDEEPIEPNEKCFVYLMVDKNNSYYKIGISNKPEYREKTLQSEKPTIELICHKHFPSRKMAESIEKAFHQMYKDKRLRGEWFNLSTDDVQDIIASLS
;
A
#
# COMPACT_ATOMS: atom_id res chain seq x y z
N MET A 1 -13.85 -21.54 -37.56
CA MET A 1 -14.41 -20.20 -37.83
C MET A 1 -15.92 -20.09 -37.61
N ALA A 2 -16.73 -21.15 -37.77
CA ALA A 2 -18.18 -21.07 -37.50
C ALA A 2 -18.57 -20.96 -36.00
N GLY A 3 -17.77 -21.52 -35.07
CA GLY A 3 -18.06 -21.46 -33.63
C GLY A 3 -17.84 -20.10 -32.95
N LEU A 4 -17.00 -19.24 -33.54
CA LEU A 4 -16.74 -17.89 -33.01
C LEU A 4 -17.90 -16.93 -33.29
N TYR A 5 -18.60 -17.09 -34.42
CA TYR A 5 -19.73 -16.23 -34.79
C TYR A 5 -20.99 -16.47 -33.94
N VAL A 6 -21.20 -17.72 -33.49
CA VAL A 6 -22.35 -18.07 -32.66
C VAL A 6 -22.20 -17.47 -31.26
N ASN A 7 -20.99 -17.50 -30.67
CA ASN A 7 -20.76 -16.93 -29.34
C ASN A 7 -20.94 -15.40 -29.29
N THR A 8 -20.54 -14.66 -30.34
CA THR A 8 -20.69 -13.19 -30.37
C THR A 8 -22.15 -12.76 -30.50
N LEU A 9 -22.96 -13.50 -31.26
CA LEU A 9 -24.41 -13.27 -31.41
C LEU A 9 -25.18 -13.58 -30.11
N TRP A 10 -24.77 -14.61 -29.37
CA TRP A 10 -25.35 -14.93 -28.07
C TRP A 10 -24.97 -13.92 -26.98
N TYR A 11 -23.74 -13.42 -27.00
CA TYR A 11 -23.29 -12.41 -26.03
C TYR A 11 -23.99 -11.06 -26.25
N THR A 12 -24.21 -10.68 -27.52
CA THR A 12 -25.01 -9.48 -27.86
C THR A 12 -26.47 -9.66 -27.49
N TYR A 13 -27.08 -10.82 -27.76
CA TYR A 13 -28.46 -11.12 -27.35
C TYR A 13 -28.64 -11.08 -25.82
N TYR A 14 -27.70 -11.65 -25.06
CA TYR A 14 -27.70 -11.62 -23.60
C TYR A 14 -27.53 -10.20 -23.04
N LEU A 15 -26.61 -9.42 -23.59
CA LEU A 15 -26.40 -8.01 -23.21
C LEU A 15 -27.61 -7.14 -23.55
N GLU A 16 -28.22 -7.31 -24.73
CA GLU A 16 -29.39 -6.54 -25.15
C GLU A 16 -30.62 -6.87 -24.29
N HIS A 17 -30.84 -8.14 -23.95
CA HIS A 17 -31.93 -8.51 -23.04
C HIS A 17 -31.68 -8.06 -21.60
N SER A 18 -30.45 -8.16 -21.11
CA SER A 18 -30.08 -7.69 -19.77
C SER A 18 -30.18 -6.17 -19.68
N LEU A 19 -29.73 -5.43 -20.70
CA LEU A 19 -29.93 -3.98 -20.80
C LEU A 19 -31.40 -3.63 -20.95
N PHE A 20 -32.20 -4.38 -21.71
CA PHE A 20 -33.63 -4.13 -21.84
C PHE A 20 -34.36 -4.26 -20.50
N PHE A 21 -34.04 -5.29 -19.70
CA PHE A 21 -34.58 -5.45 -18.35
C PHE A 21 -34.05 -4.39 -17.36
N LEU A 22 -32.77 -3.99 -17.47
CA LEU A 22 -32.18 -2.90 -16.69
C LEU A 22 -32.77 -1.53 -17.06
N THR A 23 -33.13 -1.32 -18.32
CA THR A 23 -33.73 -0.08 -18.83
C THR A 23 -35.21 -0.01 -18.47
N LEU A 24 -35.93 -1.14 -18.53
CA LEU A 24 -37.30 -1.24 -18.03
C LEU A 24 -37.40 -1.05 -16.52
N SER A 25 -36.42 -1.55 -15.76
CA SER A 25 -36.34 -1.31 -14.32
C SER A 25 -35.95 0.14 -14.03
N LYS A 26 -34.94 0.72 -14.70
CA LYS A 26 -34.55 2.13 -14.52
C LYS A 26 -35.64 3.13 -14.93
N ALA A 27 -36.41 2.84 -15.97
CA ALA A 27 -37.55 3.67 -16.40
C ALA A 27 -38.76 3.60 -15.46
N ARG A 28 -38.80 2.66 -14.50
CA ARG A 28 -39.93 2.46 -13.58
C ARG A 28 -39.58 2.48 -12.09
N ILE A 29 -38.30 2.67 -11.74
CA ILE A 29 -37.85 2.90 -10.35
C ILE A 29 -38.50 4.15 -9.71
N ASN A 30 -39.11 5.05 -10.48
CA ASN A 30 -39.87 6.17 -9.92
C ASN A 30 -41.25 5.81 -9.35
N ASP A 31 -41.70 4.54 -9.44
CA ASP A 31 -43.06 4.13 -9.03
C ASP A 31 -43.05 3.00 -7.98
N TYR A 32 -42.15 3.09 -7.01
CA TYR A 32 -41.92 2.07 -5.96
C TYR A 32 -43.12 1.81 -5.02
N ASN A 33 -44.19 2.60 -5.12
CA ASN A 33 -45.36 2.52 -4.23
C ASN A 33 -46.52 1.68 -4.78
N ASN A 34 -46.38 1.01 -5.94
CA ASN A 34 -47.44 0.15 -6.46
C ASN A 34 -47.34 -1.30 -5.91
N PRO A 35 -48.27 -1.74 -5.03
CA PRO A 35 -48.19 -3.04 -4.36
C PRO A 35 -48.29 -4.24 -5.32
N LEU A 36 -48.97 -4.05 -6.46
CA LEU A 36 -49.11 -5.09 -7.49
C LEU A 36 -47.78 -5.44 -8.16
N PHE A 37 -46.89 -4.45 -8.33
CA PHE A 37 -45.58 -4.65 -8.93
C PHE A 37 -44.57 -5.26 -7.97
N GLN A 38 -44.63 -4.90 -6.68
CA GLN A 38 -43.81 -5.55 -5.66
C GLN A 38 -44.12 -7.05 -5.60
N GLY A 39 -45.41 -7.42 -5.61
CA GLY A 39 -45.83 -8.83 -5.64
C GLY A 39 -45.23 -9.60 -6.83
N LEU A 40 -45.40 -9.10 -8.06
CA LEU A 40 -44.89 -9.76 -9.27
C LEU A 40 -43.35 -9.93 -9.28
N TYR A 41 -42.61 -8.94 -8.76
CA TYR A 41 -41.16 -8.99 -8.70
C TYR A 41 -40.63 -10.12 -7.80
N TRP A 42 -41.34 -10.39 -6.69
CA TRP A 42 -41.03 -11.49 -5.78
C TRP A 42 -41.28 -12.88 -6.38
N TRP A 43 -42.13 -13.00 -7.41
CA TRP A 43 -42.40 -14.29 -8.07
C TRP A 43 -41.52 -14.53 -9.30
N ILE A 44 -41.19 -13.47 -10.06
CA ILE A 44 -40.43 -13.60 -11.31
C ILE A 44 -38.98 -14.03 -11.06
N ILE A 45 -38.32 -13.47 -10.04
CA ILE A 45 -36.91 -13.79 -9.73
C ILE A 45 -36.73 -15.28 -9.35
N PRO A 46 -37.54 -15.86 -8.43
CA PRO A 46 -37.44 -17.28 -8.12
C PRO A 46 -37.72 -18.19 -9.31
N ILE A 47 -38.74 -17.87 -10.13
CA ILE A 47 -39.07 -18.67 -11.32
C ILE A 47 -37.95 -18.63 -12.35
N TYR A 48 -37.36 -17.45 -12.58
CA TYR A 48 -36.22 -17.30 -13.48
C TYR A 48 -34.99 -18.06 -12.97
N ASN A 49 -34.69 -17.99 -11.67
CA ASN A 49 -33.59 -18.73 -11.06
C ASN A 49 -33.80 -20.25 -11.13
N ILE A 50 -35.03 -20.72 -10.93
CA ILE A 50 -35.39 -22.14 -11.09
C ILE A 50 -35.22 -22.58 -12.55
N TYR A 51 -35.65 -21.76 -13.51
CA TYR A 51 -35.46 -22.04 -14.94
C TYR A 51 -33.96 -22.15 -15.30
N VAL A 52 -33.13 -21.21 -14.83
CA VAL A 52 -31.68 -21.24 -15.04
C VAL A 52 -31.05 -22.48 -14.40
N LEU A 53 -31.44 -22.83 -13.17
CA LEU A 53 -30.96 -24.04 -12.50
C LEU A 53 -31.36 -25.32 -13.23
N CYS A 54 -32.59 -25.39 -13.78
CA CYS A 54 -33.05 -26.52 -14.58
C CYS A 54 -32.28 -26.63 -15.90
N GLU A 55 -32.04 -25.52 -16.62
CA GLU A 55 -31.21 -25.51 -17.83
C GLU A 55 -29.78 -25.97 -17.54
N MET A 56 -29.16 -25.50 -16.44
CA MET A 56 -27.83 -25.94 -16.02
C MET A 56 -27.79 -27.43 -15.67
N TYR A 57 -28.80 -27.93 -14.97
CA TYR A 57 -28.91 -29.35 -14.61
C TYR A 57 -29.11 -30.25 -15.83
N LEU A 58 -29.91 -29.81 -16.81
CA LEU A 58 -30.15 -30.55 -18.06
C LEU A 58 -28.93 -30.56 -18.99
N ARG A 59 -28.00 -29.61 -18.84
CA ARG A 59 -26.75 -29.53 -19.60
C ARG A 59 -25.56 -30.21 -18.93
N LYS A 60 -25.74 -30.86 -17.78
CA LYS A 60 -24.68 -31.55 -17.04
C LYS A 60 -23.89 -32.53 -17.94
N GLY A 61 -22.58 -32.33 -18.03
CA GLY A 61 -21.70 -33.12 -18.91
C GLY A 61 -21.66 -32.67 -20.37
N SER A 62 -22.20 -31.49 -20.70
CA SER A 62 -22.03 -30.86 -22.02
C SER A 62 -20.63 -30.22 -22.17
N PRO A 63 -20.19 -29.85 -23.38
CA PRO A 63 -18.94 -29.10 -23.55
C PRO A 63 -18.86 -27.76 -22.78
N GLU A 64 -20.01 -27.23 -22.35
CA GLU A 64 -20.17 -25.94 -21.69
C GLU A 64 -20.22 -26.05 -20.17
N THR A 65 -20.45 -27.25 -19.62
CA THR A 65 -20.56 -27.49 -18.17
C THR A 65 -19.82 -28.74 -17.73
N ASN A 66 -19.24 -28.75 -16.53
CA ASN A 66 -18.58 -29.95 -16.02
C ASN A 66 -19.58 -31.06 -15.66
N ASP A 67 -19.07 -32.22 -15.22
CA ASP A 67 -19.86 -33.37 -14.76
C ASP A 67 -20.78 -33.07 -13.56
N TYR A 68 -20.76 -31.85 -13.04
CA TYR A 68 -21.59 -31.38 -11.94
C TYR A 68 -22.55 -30.24 -12.36
N GLY A 69 -22.56 -29.84 -13.64
CA GLY A 69 -23.45 -28.81 -14.19
C GLY A 69 -22.96 -27.37 -13.99
N PHE A 70 -21.71 -27.16 -13.58
CA PHE A 70 -21.13 -25.82 -13.45
C PHE A 70 -20.52 -25.35 -14.77
N PRO A 71 -20.60 -24.05 -15.11
CA PRO A 71 -19.94 -23.50 -16.29
C PRO A 71 -18.44 -23.77 -16.23
N SER A 72 -17.85 -24.23 -17.33
CA SER A 72 -16.44 -24.67 -17.40
C SER A 72 -15.41 -23.56 -17.06
N ASP A 73 -15.83 -22.30 -17.03
CA ASP A 73 -14.97 -21.12 -16.87
C ASP A 73 -15.12 -20.37 -15.53
N PHE A 74 -16.02 -20.79 -14.63
CA PHE A 74 -16.12 -20.16 -13.31
C PHE A 74 -15.13 -20.80 -12.32
N PHE A 75 -14.19 -19.98 -11.82
CA PHE A 75 -12.98 -20.32 -11.05
C PHE A 75 -11.79 -20.84 -11.87
N ARG A 76 -11.17 -19.94 -12.65
CA ARG A 76 -9.76 -20.05 -13.02
C ARG A 76 -9.03 -18.75 -12.66
N ILE A 77 -8.47 -18.71 -11.46
CA ILE A 77 -7.50 -17.69 -11.06
C ILE A 77 -6.21 -17.90 -11.88
N ASN A 78 -5.61 -16.78 -12.24
CA ASN A 78 -4.81 -16.54 -13.42
C ASN A 78 -3.32 -16.85 -13.19
N ILE A 79 -2.92 -18.14 -13.16
CA ILE A 79 -1.49 -18.56 -13.09
C ILE A 79 -0.94 -19.02 -14.46
N ARG A 80 -1.72 -18.96 -15.55
CA ARG A 80 -1.37 -19.62 -16.83
C ARG A 80 -0.42 -18.87 -17.77
N ASN A 81 0.14 -17.72 -17.40
CA ASN A 81 0.99 -16.95 -18.31
C ASN A 81 2.47 -17.37 -18.37
N GLN A 82 2.91 -18.37 -17.59
CA GLN A 82 4.25 -18.96 -17.77
C GLN A 82 4.21 -20.13 -18.77
N LYS A 83 5.12 -20.14 -19.75
CA LYS A 83 5.25 -21.20 -20.75
C LYS A 83 5.50 -22.54 -20.07
N LEU A 84 4.58 -23.49 -20.24
CA LEU A 84 4.75 -24.88 -19.84
C LEU A 84 5.87 -25.50 -20.69
N THR A 85 7.03 -25.76 -20.10
CA THR A 85 7.98 -26.75 -20.62
C THR A 85 7.59 -28.11 -20.03
N GLN A 86 7.32 -29.10 -20.90
CA GLN A 86 7.13 -30.54 -20.63
C GLN A 86 6.77 -30.97 -19.19
N ILE A 87 5.57 -31.57 -19.03
CA ILE A 87 5.23 -32.36 -17.84
C ILE A 87 6.09 -33.64 -17.90
N ASP A 88 7.32 -33.58 -17.39
CA ASP A 88 8.18 -34.75 -17.21
C ASP A 88 7.86 -35.43 -15.87
N ASP A 89 7.52 -36.72 -15.95
CA ASP A 89 7.36 -37.73 -14.90
C ASP A 89 6.78 -37.27 -13.55
N GLU A 90 5.48 -37.50 -13.33
CA GLU A 90 4.83 -37.47 -12.02
C GLU A 90 5.60 -38.39 -11.04
N LYS A 91 6.49 -37.85 -10.22
CA LYS A 91 6.94 -38.54 -9.00
C LYS A 91 5.76 -38.58 -8.03
N LYS A 92 5.09 -39.72 -7.96
CA LYS A 92 4.05 -40.01 -6.97
C LYS A 92 4.70 -40.69 -5.80
N GLU A 93 4.74 -40.01 -4.67
CA GLU A 93 4.92 -40.65 -3.38
C GLU A 93 3.52 -40.88 -2.80
N ILE A 94 3.09 -42.15 -2.82
CA ILE A 94 1.86 -42.58 -2.16
C ILE A 94 2.32 -43.16 -0.83
N ILE A 95 1.93 -42.52 0.27
CA ILE A 95 2.23 -42.99 1.61
C ILE A 95 0.94 -43.61 2.17
N GLU A 96 0.91 -44.95 2.21
CA GLU A 96 -0.19 -45.73 2.79
C GLU A 96 0.20 -46.19 4.19
N GLU A 97 -0.01 -45.32 5.19
CA GLU A 97 0.08 -45.68 6.61
C GLU A 97 -1.32 -45.60 7.24
N GLY A 98 -2.13 -46.65 7.06
CA GLY A 98 -3.50 -46.75 7.59
C GLY A 98 -4.59 -46.16 6.69
N ILE A 99 -5.69 -45.65 7.28
CA ILE A 99 -6.90 -45.18 6.58
C ILE A 99 -6.70 -43.82 5.88
N ILE A 100 -5.64 -43.09 6.23
CA ILE A 100 -5.36 -41.75 5.68
C ILE A 100 -4.38 -41.90 4.53
N THR A 101 -4.82 -41.56 3.32
CA THR A 101 -3.94 -41.44 2.15
C THR A 101 -3.58 -39.96 1.97
N THR A 102 -2.31 -39.63 2.18
CA THR A 102 -1.74 -38.34 1.80
C THR A 102 -0.97 -38.49 0.50
N ARG A 103 -1.28 -37.65 -0.49
CA ARG A 103 -0.55 -37.61 -1.76
C ARG A 103 0.04 -36.23 -1.97
N LEU A 104 1.37 -36.18 -2.11
CA LEU A 104 2.08 -34.98 -2.53
C LEU A 104 2.24 -35.02 -4.05
N ILE A 105 1.74 -34.00 -4.75
CA ILE A 105 1.94 -33.85 -6.20
C ILE A 105 2.92 -32.71 -6.42
N GLU A 106 4.02 -33.02 -7.09
CA GLU A 106 5.04 -32.07 -7.52
C GLU A 106 4.65 -31.50 -8.89
N ARG A 107 4.62 -30.17 -9.02
CA ARG A 107 4.51 -29.47 -10.29
C ARG A 107 5.70 -28.55 -10.48
N LYS A 108 6.56 -28.86 -11.44
CA LYS A 108 7.69 -28.01 -11.82
C LYS A 108 7.23 -26.82 -12.67
N LEU A 109 7.66 -25.64 -12.26
CA LEU A 109 7.64 -24.39 -13.01
C LEU A 109 9.09 -24.02 -13.37
N GLU A 110 9.28 -23.02 -14.24
CA GLU A 110 10.61 -22.61 -14.70
C GLU A 110 11.55 -22.26 -13.54
N ASN A 111 11.03 -21.63 -12.48
CA ASN A 111 11.81 -21.16 -11.33
C ASN A 111 11.29 -21.66 -9.97
N ALA A 112 10.31 -22.57 -9.97
CA ALA A 112 9.68 -23.05 -8.75
C ALA A 112 9.23 -24.49 -8.84
N VAL A 113 9.06 -25.12 -7.68
CA VAL A 113 8.40 -26.42 -7.54
C VAL A 113 7.21 -26.24 -6.63
N VAL A 114 6.01 -26.44 -7.17
CA VAL A 114 4.74 -26.30 -6.44
C VAL A 114 4.32 -27.65 -5.90
N PHE A 115 3.90 -27.68 -4.63
CA PHE A 115 3.48 -28.88 -3.94
C PHE A 115 2.00 -28.81 -3.58
N HIS A 116 1.26 -29.80 -4.07
CA HIS A 116 -0.15 -30.00 -3.73
C HIS A 116 -0.25 -31.16 -2.75
N LEU A 117 -0.91 -30.96 -1.62
CA LEU A 117 -1.22 -32.03 -0.68
C LEU A 117 -2.69 -32.40 -0.82
N PHE A 118 -2.92 -33.67 -1.11
CA PHE A 118 -4.24 -34.27 -1.06
C PHE A 118 -4.32 -35.12 0.20
N ALA A 119 -5.28 -34.84 1.08
CA ALA A 119 -5.59 -35.68 2.22
C ALA A 119 -7.01 -36.23 2.07
N SER A 120 -7.18 -37.54 2.27
CA SER A 120 -8.50 -38.18 2.22
C SER A 120 -9.42 -37.76 3.37
N GLU A 121 -8.86 -37.25 4.47
CA GLU A 121 -9.57 -36.79 5.65
C GLU A 121 -9.10 -35.39 6.08
N PRO A 122 -9.96 -34.60 6.76
CA PRO A 122 -9.57 -33.30 7.30
C PRO A 122 -8.45 -33.43 8.33
N LEU A 123 -7.38 -32.68 8.12
CA LEU A 123 -6.23 -32.63 9.02
C LEU A 123 -6.59 -31.85 10.29
N SER A 124 -6.42 -32.46 11.47
CA SER A 124 -6.84 -31.87 12.74
C SER A 124 -5.89 -30.79 13.26
N ARG A 125 -4.59 -30.92 13.01
CA ARG A 125 -3.56 -29.95 13.38
C ARG A 125 -2.42 -30.02 12.39
N ASN A 126 -1.95 -28.86 11.98
CA ASN A 126 -0.74 -28.73 11.22
C ASN A 126 0.13 -27.63 11.82
N ARG A 127 1.44 -27.80 11.69
CA ARG A 127 2.43 -26.87 12.18
C ARG A 127 3.51 -26.72 11.14
N TRP A 128 3.63 -25.52 10.59
CA TRP A 128 4.76 -25.12 9.78
C TRP A 128 6.02 -25.12 10.65
N THR A 129 7.06 -25.81 10.19
CA THR A 129 8.39 -25.80 10.84
C THR A 129 9.29 -24.70 10.30
N VAL A 130 8.81 -23.98 9.30
CA VAL A 130 9.51 -22.95 8.54
C VAL A 130 8.60 -21.74 8.38
N ASN A 131 9.19 -20.56 8.18
CA ASN A 131 8.47 -19.32 7.93
C ASN A 131 8.41 -19.00 6.44
N GLU A 132 7.47 -18.13 6.06
CA GLU A 132 7.39 -17.56 4.71
C GLU A 132 8.73 -16.92 4.31
N GLY A 133 9.27 -17.35 3.17
CA GLY A 133 10.54 -16.84 2.64
C GLY A 133 11.80 -17.43 3.27
N ASP A 134 11.68 -18.42 4.17
CA ASP A 134 12.86 -19.15 4.67
C ASP A 134 13.53 -19.93 3.53
N PHE A 135 14.87 -19.99 3.57
CA PHE A 135 15.63 -20.89 2.71
C PHE A 135 15.60 -22.29 3.30
N ILE A 136 15.16 -23.25 2.50
CA ILE A 136 14.95 -24.65 2.88
C ILE A 136 15.97 -25.52 2.17
N ALA A 137 16.67 -26.37 2.93
CA ALA A 137 17.53 -27.40 2.38
C ALA A 137 16.72 -28.61 1.90
N LYS A 138 17.21 -29.33 0.90
CA LYS A 138 16.63 -30.62 0.50
C LYS A 138 16.65 -31.60 1.69
N GLY A 139 15.50 -32.23 1.97
CA GLY A 139 15.28 -33.11 3.12
C GLY A 139 14.88 -32.38 4.41
N GLN A 140 14.84 -31.04 4.42
CA GLN A 140 14.40 -30.30 5.60
C GLN A 140 12.88 -30.42 5.74
N VAL A 141 12.41 -30.75 6.95
CA VAL A 141 10.97 -30.78 7.29
C VAL A 141 10.40 -29.37 7.17
N VAL A 142 9.33 -29.21 6.39
CA VAL A 142 8.61 -27.94 6.16
C VAL A 142 7.24 -27.89 6.82
N LEU A 143 6.56 -29.03 6.92
CA LEU A 143 5.23 -29.14 7.51
C LEU A 143 5.13 -30.40 8.36
N VAL A 144 4.65 -30.24 9.59
CA VAL A 144 4.29 -31.34 10.47
C VAL A 144 2.78 -31.40 10.56
N ILE A 145 2.21 -32.57 10.29
CA ILE A 145 0.78 -32.85 10.32
C ILE A 145 0.53 -33.82 11.47
N GLU A 146 -0.26 -33.40 12.44
CA GLU A 146 -0.66 -34.20 13.59
C GLU A 146 -2.13 -34.60 13.40
N SER A 147 -2.37 -35.90 13.23
CA SER A 147 -3.72 -36.46 13.10
C SER A 147 -4.23 -36.94 14.45
N CYS A 148 -5.33 -36.34 14.91
CA CYS A 148 -6.14 -36.78 16.02
C CYS A 148 -7.43 -37.39 15.47
N SER A 149 -7.32 -38.46 14.68
CA SER A 149 -8.52 -39.19 14.29
C SER A 149 -9.13 -39.83 15.54
N LYS A 150 -10.39 -39.48 15.87
CA LYS A 150 -11.12 -40.12 16.96
C LYS A 150 -11.34 -41.62 16.74
N PHE A 151 -11.17 -42.09 15.51
CA PHE A 151 -11.46 -43.46 15.09
C PHE A 151 -10.21 -44.36 15.09
N ILE A 152 -9.01 -43.78 15.17
CA ILE A 152 -7.76 -44.54 15.23
C ILE A 152 -7.16 -44.35 16.62
N THR A 153 -6.95 -45.44 17.33
CA THR A 153 -6.32 -45.42 18.66
C THR A 153 -4.81 -45.22 18.50
N GLY A 154 -4.39 -43.98 18.34
CA GLY A 154 -2.98 -43.59 18.25
C GLY A 154 -2.80 -42.16 17.72
N GLU A 155 -1.88 -41.40 18.30
CA GLU A 155 -1.42 -40.13 17.73
C GLU A 155 -0.46 -40.44 16.58
N PHE A 156 -0.76 -39.96 15.37
CA PHE A 156 0.13 -40.06 14.23
C PHE A 156 0.68 -38.69 13.89
N THR A 157 2.01 -38.61 13.80
CA THR A 157 2.73 -37.42 13.34
C THR A 157 3.33 -37.74 11.98
N HIS A 158 2.93 -36.99 10.96
CA HIS A 158 3.49 -37.09 9.63
C HIS A 158 4.30 -35.83 9.32
N THR A 159 5.49 -35.99 8.73
CA THR A 159 6.37 -34.87 8.39
C THR A 159 6.57 -34.81 6.89
N ILE A 160 6.33 -33.64 6.30
CA ILE A 160 6.63 -33.37 4.90
C ILE A 160 8.01 -32.72 4.84
N GLU A 161 8.94 -33.40 4.18
CA GLU A 161 10.27 -32.88 3.86
C GLU A 161 10.30 -32.23 2.49
N SER A 162 11.13 -31.20 2.33
CA SER A 162 11.33 -30.55 1.04
C SER A 162 12.15 -31.43 0.09
N PRO A 163 11.66 -31.79 -1.10
CA PRO A 163 12.43 -32.62 -2.04
C PRO A 163 13.49 -31.82 -2.83
N VAL A 164 13.42 -30.50 -2.76
CA VAL A 164 14.35 -29.56 -3.39
C VAL A 164 14.91 -28.57 -2.37
N GLN A 165 15.92 -27.80 -2.76
CA GLN A 165 16.38 -26.67 -1.95
C GLN A 165 15.90 -25.37 -2.58
N GLY A 166 15.61 -24.36 -1.77
CA GLY A 166 15.15 -23.07 -2.26
C GLY A 166 14.38 -22.26 -1.22
N TYR A 167 13.75 -21.18 -1.65
CA TYR A 167 12.96 -20.30 -0.80
C TYR A 167 11.49 -20.73 -0.78
N ILE A 168 10.96 -21.02 0.41
CA ILE A 168 9.57 -21.48 0.55
C ILE A 168 8.59 -20.32 0.44
N HIS A 169 7.52 -20.54 -0.30
CA HIS A 169 6.36 -19.70 -0.38
C HIS A 169 5.14 -20.49 0.07
N ILE A 170 4.53 -20.09 1.18
CA ILE A 170 3.36 -20.71 1.76
C ILE A 170 2.13 -20.11 1.09
N LEU A 171 1.51 -20.88 0.19
CA LEU A 171 0.38 -20.44 -0.63
C LEU A 171 -0.92 -20.37 0.19
N PHE A 172 -1.03 -21.16 1.26
CA PHE A 172 -2.19 -21.17 2.15
C PHE A 172 -1.77 -21.16 3.63
N LYS A 173 -2.12 -20.09 4.34
CA LYS A 173 -1.81 -19.89 5.77
C LYS A 173 -3.00 -20.04 6.72
N GLU A 174 -4.23 -20.20 6.22
CA GLU A 174 -5.41 -20.14 7.09
C GLU A 174 -5.45 -21.26 8.15
N ASP A 175 -5.88 -20.90 9.37
CA ASP A 175 -6.14 -21.82 10.48
C ASP A 175 -7.20 -22.84 10.06
N TYR A 176 -6.80 -24.12 10.06
CA TYR A 176 -7.55 -25.31 9.61
C TYR A 176 -8.86 -25.60 10.39
N ASN A 177 -9.31 -24.68 11.23
CA ASN A 177 -10.48 -24.86 12.09
C ASN A 177 -11.82 -24.69 11.37
N ASN A 178 -11.87 -24.19 10.13
CA ASN A 178 -13.09 -24.15 9.32
C ASN A 178 -13.02 -25.08 8.09
N LYS A 179 -14.04 -25.92 7.98
CA LYS A 179 -14.08 -27.19 7.26
C LYS A 179 -13.92 -27.09 5.74
N ASN A 180 -13.34 -28.16 5.17
CA ASN A 180 -13.27 -28.57 3.75
C ASN A 180 -12.22 -27.87 2.89
N VAL A 181 -10.95 -28.23 3.11
CA VAL A 181 -9.87 -27.97 2.14
C VAL A 181 -9.96 -29.03 1.04
N SER A 182 -10.69 -28.75 -0.03
CA SER A 182 -10.60 -29.53 -1.26
C SER A 182 -9.45 -28.97 -2.12
N ASN A 183 -8.37 -29.74 -2.29
CA ASN A 183 -7.40 -29.64 -3.38
C ASN A 183 -6.71 -28.27 -3.61
N ASN A 184 -6.05 -27.69 -2.60
CA ASN A 184 -5.30 -26.44 -2.78
C ASN A 184 -3.77 -26.66 -2.66
N ASP A 185 -3.03 -25.94 -3.50
CA ASP A 185 -1.58 -25.78 -3.48
C ASP A 185 -1.17 -25.31 -2.07
N ILE A 186 -0.26 -26.03 -1.41
CA ILE A 186 0.09 -25.75 -0.01
C ILE A 186 1.30 -24.83 0.07
N PHE A 187 2.35 -25.15 -0.68
CA PHE A 187 3.53 -24.31 -0.78
C PHE A 187 4.24 -24.49 -2.13
N ALA A 188 5.02 -23.51 -2.50
CA ALA A 188 5.97 -23.56 -3.59
C ALA A 188 7.39 -23.34 -3.06
N ILE A 189 8.38 -23.93 -3.70
CA ILE A 189 9.79 -23.70 -3.40
C ILE A 189 10.46 -23.14 -4.63
N TYR A 190 10.97 -21.92 -4.50
CA TYR A 190 11.63 -21.19 -5.58
C TYR A 190 13.14 -21.36 -5.50
N LEU A 191 13.80 -21.46 -6.66
CA LEU A 191 15.26 -21.58 -6.71
C LEU A 191 15.98 -20.34 -6.16
N ASP A 192 15.34 -19.18 -6.26
CA ASP A 192 15.83 -17.90 -5.72
C ASP A 192 14.68 -17.05 -5.16
N ASP A 193 15.01 -16.23 -4.15
CA ASP A 193 14.05 -15.39 -3.42
C ASP A 193 13.45 -14.31 -4.34
N LEU A 194 14.19 -13.87 -5.37
CA LEU A 194 13.73 -12.84 -6.29
C LEU A 194 12.54 -13.32 -7.12
N HIS A 195 12.59 -14.54 -7.68
CA HIS A 195 11.46 -15.14 -8.38
C HIS A 195 10.29 -15.44 -7.43
N ARG A 196 10.58 -15.94 -6.21
CA ARG A 196 9.55 -16.12 -5.17
C ARG A 196 8.75 -14.84 -4.96
N GLN A 197 9.48 -13.75 -4.75
CA GLN A 197 8.88 -12.46 -4.46
C GLN A 197 8.14 -11.88 -5.67
N LYS A 198 8.69 -12.01 -6.88
CA LYS A 198 8.02 -11.54 -8.12
C LYS A 198 6.70 -12.26 -8.39
N ASP A 199 6.68 -13.59 -8.25
CA ASP A 199 5.49 -14.40 -8.56
C ASP A 199 4.41 -14.27 -7.47
N ASN A 200 4.81 -14.22 -6.19
CA ASN A 200 3.88 -14.09 -5.07
C ASN A 200 3.25 -12.69 -5.01
N LEU A 201 4.06 -11.65 -5.19
CA LEU A 201 3.63 -10.29 -4.88
C LEU A 201 2.94 -9.58 -6.04
N LEU A 202 2.70 -10.30 -7.17
CA LEU A 202 1.93 -9.86 -8.34
C LEU A 202 1.99 -8.34 -8.54
N ILE A 203 3.18 -7.83 -8.89
CA ILE A 203 3.32 -6.42 -9.26
C ILE A 203 2.72 -6.28 -10.66
N ASN A 204 1.40 -6.25 -10.74
CA ASN A 204 0.74 -5.93 -11.98
C ASN A 204 0.71 -4.40 -12.12
N HIS A 205 0.86 -3.99 -13.36
CA HIS A 205 0.52 -2.65 -13.79
C HIS A 205 -0.57 -2.80 -14.84
N ARG A 206 -1.48 -1.84 -14.88
CA ARG A 206 -2.44 -1.70 -15.95
C ARG A 206 -2.19 -0.39 -16.67
N VAL A 207 -2.15 -0.47 -17.99
CA VAL A 207 -2.23 0.71 -18.84
C VAL A 207 -3.71 1.03 -19.00
N VAL A 208 -4.14 2.12 -18.36
CA VAL A 208 -5.50 2.65 -18.46
C VAL A 208 -5.47 3.82 -19.42
N GLN A 209 -6.12 3.66 -20.57
CA GLN A 209 -6.32 4.75 -21.50
C GLN A 209 -7.67 5.42 -21.22
N ASP A 210 -7.65 6.71 -20.93
CA ASP A 210 -8.89 7.48 -20.78
C ASP A 210 -9.56 7.63 -22.15
N GLU A 211 -10.80 7.16 -22.28
CA GLU A 211 -11.51 7.10 -23.56
C GLU A 211 -11.75 8.48 -24.20
N PHE A 212 -11.83 9.54 -23.39
CA PHE A 212 -12.19 10.88 -23.85
C PHE A 212 -10.97 11.73 -24.21
N SER A 213 -9.97 11.72 -23.35
CA SER A 213 -8.74 12.50 -23.48
C SER A 213 -7.65 11.75 -24.24
N LYS A 214 -7.79 10.42 -24.41
CA LYS A 214 -6.78 9.49 -24.93
C LYS A 214 -5.49 9.49 -24.10
N ILE A 215 -5.55 10.01 -22.87
CA ILE A 215 -4.41 10.04 -21.97
C ILE A 215 -4.16 8.62 -21.49
N GLU A 216 -2.97 8.12 -21.75
CA GLU A 216 -2.48 6.89 -21.15
C GLU A 216 -2.02 7.18 -19.72
N SER A 217 -2.56 6.41 -18.79
CA SER A 217 -2.11 6.35 -17.41
C SER A 217 -1.63 4.94 -17.14
N ILE A 218 -0.46 4.82 -16.53
CA ILE A 218 0.02 3.52 -16.06
C ILE A 218 -0.18 3.53 -14.56
N VAL A 219 -1.01 2.61 -14.08
CA VAL A 219 -1.36 2.47 -12.66
C VAL A 219 -0.83 1.13 -12.18
N TRP A 220 0.00 1.16 -11.15
CA TRP A 220 0.47 -0.03 -10.47
C TRP A 220 -0.56 -0.48 -9.43
N ASP A 221 -0.65 -1.79 -9.21
CA ASP A 221 -1.52 -2.34 -8.18
C ASP A 221 -1.20 -1.73 -6.80
N ASP A 222 -2.24 -1.60 -5.99
CA ASP A 222 -2.13 -0.96 -4.67
C ASP A 222 -1.19 -1.74 -3.75
N ILE A 223 -0.18 -1.05 -3.23
CA ILE A 223 0.65 -1.58 -2.15
C ILE A 223 -0.12 -1.37 -0.85
N ASN A 224 -0.75 -2.45 -0.39
CA ASN A 224 -1.53 -2.46 0.83
C ASN A 224 -0.60 -2.50 2.05
N ILE A 225 -0.42 -1.35 2.72
CA ILE A 225 0.36 -1.26 3.97
C ILE A 225 -0.51 -1.75 5.12
N ASN A 226 -1.78 -1.36 5.18
CA ASN A 226 -2.74 -2.00 6.08
C ASN A 226 -4.16 -1.80 5.53
N LEU A 227 -5.14 -2.45 6.16
CA LEU A 227 -6.54 -2.38 5.74
C LEU A 227 -7.08 -0.94 5.54
N ASP A 228 -6.46 0.04 6.19
CA ASP A 228 -6.88 1.44 6.18
C ASP A 228 -5.94 2.38 5.43
N PHE A 229 -4.82 1.91 4.89
CA PHE A 229 -3.81 2.75 4.23
C PHE A 229 -3.04 1.98 3.16
N ARG A 230 -3.07 2.48 1.93
CA ARG A 230 -2.37 1.92 0.77
C ARG A 230 -1.83 3.03 -0.12
N PHE A 231 -0.88 2.70 -0.97
CA PHE A 231 -0.43 3.64 -1.99
C PHE A 231 -0.05 2.93 -3.28
N HIS A 232 -0.10 3.67 -4.38
CA HIS A 232 0.43 3.24 -5.66
C HIS A 232 1.14 4.39 -6.35
N VAL A 233 1.86 4.08 -7.43
CA VAL A 233 2.46 5.08 -8.31
C VAL A 233 1.70 5.12 -9.62
N GLU A 234 1.64 6.29 -10.23
CA GLU A 234 1.08 6.46 -11.56
C GLU A 234 1.82 7.52 -12.36
N SER A 235 1.86 7.33 -13.67
CA SER A 235 2.36 8.36 -14.61
C SER A 235 1.20 8.85 -15.46
N THR A 236 0.94 10.16 -15.46
CA THR A 236 -0.14 10.80 -16.23
C THR A 236 0.42 12.01 -16.97
N LEU A 237 0.20 12.08 -18.29
CA LEU A 237 0.72 13.19 -19.13
C LEU A 237 2.24 13.42 -18.98
N GLY A 238 2.99 12.33 -18.80
CA GLY A 238 4.43 12.34 -18.62
C GLY A 238 4.90 12.83 -17.26
N LYS A 239 4.00 13.15 -16.32
CA LYS A 239 4.31 13.50 -14.93
C LYS A 239 4.02 12.31 -14.01
N ASP A 240 4.88 12.12 -13.03
CA ASP A 240 4.74 11.02 -12.09
C ASP A 240 4.13 11.47 -10.78
N PHE A 241 3.32 10.58 -10.22
CA PHE A 241 2.63 10.79 -8.96
C PHE A 241 2.72 9.54 -8.09
N ILE A 242 2.74 9.77 -6.79
CA ILE A 242 2.40 8.78 -5.79
C ILE A 242 1.01 9.09 -5.25
N CYS A 243 0.15 8.09 -5.27
CA CYS A 243 -1.24 8.18 -4.83
C CYS A 243 -1.38 7.47 -3.50
N PHE A 244 -1.74 8.21 -2.45
CA PHE A 244 -2.02 7.66 -1.12
C PHE A 244 -3.52 7.51 -0.96
N GLU A 245 -3.98 6.32 -0.60
CA GLU A 245 -5.39 6.05 -0.36
C GLU A 245 -5.59 5.53 1.05
N TYR A 246 -6.65 5.97 1.71
CA TYR A 246 -6.88 5.68 3.11
C TYR A 246 -8.36 5.58 3.47
N ASN A 247 -8.65 4.81 4.51
CA ASN A 247 -9.96 4.77 5.13
C ASN A 247 -10.17 6.05 5.96
N SER A 248 -11.11 6.87 5.52
CA SER A 248 -11.48 8.14 6.16
C SER A 248 -12.12 7.99 7.55
N GLN A 249 -12.51 6.78 7.95
CA GLN A 249 -12.89 6.50 9.34
C GLN A 249 -11.67 6.33 10.25
N ALA A 250 -10.56 5.80 9.72
CA ALA A 250 -9.32 5.58 10.45
C ALA A 250 -8.41 6.82 10.45
N TYR A 251 -8.35 7.55 9.33
CA TYR A 251 -7.49 8.72 9.17
C TYR A 251 -8.26 9.94 8.67
N ARG A 252 -7.89 11.12 9.16
CA ARG A 252 -8.46 12.41 8.74
C ARG A 252 -7.39 13.36 8.24
N PHE A 253 -6.74 12.97 7.14
CA PHE A 253 -5.73 13.80 6.52
C PHE A 253 -6.31 15.13 6.00
N ILE A 254 -5.59 16.22 6.25
CA ILE A 254 -5.86 17.57 5.76
C ILE A 254 -4.71 18.06 4.88
N ASN A 255 -4.95 19.16 4.14
CA ASN A 255 -3.87 19.82 3.42
C ASN A 255 -2.82 20.33 4.43
N GLY A 256 -1.54 20.09 4.18
CA GLY A 256 -0.43 20.45 5.08
C GLY A 256 0.12 19.26 5.87
N ASP A 257 -0.65 18.18 6.00
CA ASP A 257 -0.16 16.92 6.57
C ASP A 257 0.94 16.31 5.69
N ARG A 258 1.78 15.45 6.28
CA ARG A 258 2.96 14.90 5.62
C ARG A 258 3.08 13.40 5.83
N ILE A 259 3.54 12.71 4.80
CA ILE A 259 3.88 11.29 4.83
C ILE A 259 5.38 11.17 4.60
N LEU A 260 6.09 10.60 5.56
CA LEU A 260 7.55 10.52 5.56
C LEU A 260 8.00 9.08 5.40
N PHE A 261 8.80 8.80 4.38
CA PHE A 261 9.43 7.50 4.16
C PHE A 261 10.88 7.58 4.62
N LEU A 262 11.21 6.86 5.70
CA LEU A 262 12.60 6.67 6.16
C LEU A 262 13.21 5.50 5.40
N LEU A 263 14.29 5.75 4.67
CA LEU A 263 14.98 4.75 3.89
C LEU A 263 16.10 4.07 4.69
N SER A 264 16.52 2.90 4.22
CA SER A 264 17.63 2.11 4.78
C SER A 264 18.99 2.82 4.76
N ASN A 265 19.17 3.82 3.89
CA ASN A 265 20.35 4.70 3.87
C ASN A 265 20.22 5.91 4.83
N SER A 266 19.23 5.93 5.71
CA SER A 266 18.88 7.03 6.63
C SER A 266 18.36 8.32 5.99
N GLU A 267 18.16 8.36 4.67
CA GLU A 267 17.48 9.47 4.03
C GLU A 267 15.97 9.45 4.29
N ILE A 268 15.35 10.63 4.20
CA ILE A 268 13.89 10.78 4.35
C ILE A 268 13.33 11.34 3.05
N ILE A 269 12.32 10.68 2.50
CA ILE A 269 11.48 11.23 1.44
C ILE A 269 10.21 11.77 2.09
N ASP A 270 9.85 12.99 1.71
CA ASP A 270 8.82 13.78 2.38
C ASP A 270 7.72 14.17 1.40
N PHE A 271 6.54 13.59 1.58
CA PHE A 271 5.38 13.85 0.77
C PHE A 271 4.44 14.79 1.52
N SER A 272 4.45 16.06 1.13
CA SER A 272 3.50 17.05 1.66
C SER A 272 2.16 16.90 0.95
N LEU A 273 1.10 16.67 1.71
CA LEU A 273 -0.25 16.53 1.19
C LEU A 273 -0.80 17.91 0.87
N SER A 274 -0.73 18.29 -0.40
CA SER A 274 -1.24 19.58 -0.89
C SER A 274 -2.28 19.35 -1.97
N ASN A 275 -3.34 20.17 -1.96
CA ASN A 275 -4.38 20.27 -3.00
C ASN A 275 -5.09 18.95 -3.35
N GLY A 276 -6.31 18.81 -2.83
CA GLY A 276 -7.30 17.88 -3.38
C GLY A 276 -7.19 16.49 -2.80
N ASN A 277 -8.04 16.21 -1.80
CA ASN A 277 -8.44 14.84 -1.59
C ASN A 277 -9.43 14.44 -2.69
N TYR A 278 -9.23 13.28 -3.31
CA TYR A 278 -10.24 12.71 -4.20
C TYR A 278 -11.01 11.63 -3.45
N LYS A 279 -12.30 11.52 -3.76
CA LYS A 279 -13.19 10.52 -3.18
C LYS A 279 -13.23 9.31 -4.10
N ILE A 280 -12.77 8.16 -3.62
CA ILE A 280 -12.82 6.88 -4.35
C ILE A 280 -14.13 6.16 -4.02
N SER A 281 -14.49 6.12 -2.73
CA SER A 281 -15.74 5.55 -2.24
C SER A 281 -16.26 6.34 -1.04
N ASN A 282 -17.33 5.87 -0.40
CA ASN A 282 -17.86 6.53 0.79
C ASN A 282 -16.87 6.55 1.96
N TYR A 283 -15.96 5.57 2.01
CA TYR A 283 -15.00 5.43 3.10
C TYR A 283 -13.56 5.60 2.65
N ILE A 284 -13.26 5.42 1.37
CA ILE A 284 -11.90 5.55 0.84
C ILE A 284 -11.72 6.93 0.20
N ARG A 285 -10.70 7.65 0.70
CA ARG A 285 -10.23 8.92 0.14
C ARG A 285 -8.78 8.76 -0.31
N GLY A 286 -8.31 9.65 -1.17
CA GLY A 286 -6.91 9.65 -1.55
C GLY A 286 -6.31 11.03 -1.81
N PHE A 287 -4.99 11.09 -1.84
CA PHE A 287 -4.18 12.24 -2.26
C PHE A 287 -3.28 11.82 -3.40
N LYS A 288 -3.16 12.69 -4.41
CA LYS A 288 -2.24 12.51 -5.53
C LYS A 288 -1.10 13.51 -5.36
N VAL A 289 0.08 13.00 -5.01
CA VAL A 289 1.26 13.83 -4.71
C VAL A 289 2.27 13.67 -5.84
N PRO A 290 2.79 14.77 -6.42
CA PRO A 290 3.86 14.67 -7.41
C PRO A 290 5.08 13.96 -6.82
N ILE A 291 5.68 13.03 -7.57
CA ILE A 291 6.92 12.37 -7.17
C ILE A 291 8.03 12.74 -8.15
N TYR A 292 9.21 13.01 -7.61
CA TYR A 292 10.35 13.47 -8.40
C TYR A 292 11.25 12.31 -8.81
N GLU A 293 12.01 12.48 -9.90
CA GLU A 293 12.93 11.48 -10.43
C GLU A 293 13.91 10.96 -9.37
N GLY A 294 14.47 11.88 -8.57
CA GLY A 294 15.37 11.54 -7.47
C GLY A 294 14.69 10.71 -6.38
N ASP A 295 13.40 10.95 -6.11
CA ASP A 295 12.64 10.16 -5.13
C ASP A 295 12.32 8.76 -5.67
N ILE A 296 11.96 8.64 -6.96
CA ILE A 296 11.78 7.35 -7.64
C ILE A 296 13.07 6.53 -7.60
N TYR A 297 14.21 7.15 -7.91
CA TYR A 297 15.52 6.50 -7.85
C TYR A 297 15.82 5.99 -6.43
N LYS A 298 15.64 6.83 -5.41
CA LYS A 298 15.87 6.43 -4.02
C LYS A 298 14.98 5.26 -3.60
N LEU A 299 13.72 5.25 -4.02
CA LEU A 299 12.77 4.17 -3.73
C LEU A 299 13.02 2.90 -4.55
N SER A 300 13.69 3.01 -5.71
CA SER A 300 14.12 1.85 -6.49
C SER A 300 15.38 1.19 -5.94
N GLU A 301 16.24 1.94 -5.25
CA GLU A 301 17.53 1.44 -4.75
C GLU A 301 17.48 1.05 -3.26
N HIS A 302 16.70 1.76 -2.44
CA HIS A 302 16.72 1.60 -0.98
C HIS A 302 15.40 1.06 -0.43
N PHE A 303 15.49 0.21 0.59
CA PHE A 303 14.32 -0.26 1.34
C PHE A 303 13.74 0.86 2.21
N ILE A 304 12.41 0.86 2.40
CA ILE A 304 11.72 1.75 3.34
C ILE A 304 11.74 1.12 4.74
N GLU A 305 12.51 1.66 5.66
CA GLU A 305 12.55 1.17 7.04
C GLU A 305 11.32 1.53 7.85
N THR A 306 10.74 2.71 7.60
CA THR A 306 9.63 3.24 8.37
C THR A 306 8.80 4.23 7.54
N ILE A 307 7.48 4.23 7.72
CA ILE A 307 6.56 5.24 7.19
C ILE A 307 5.96 5.95 8.40
N ARG A 308 6.14 7.27 8.46
CA ARG A 308 5.58 8.12 9.52
C ARG A 308 4.56 9.07 8.95
N LEU A 309 3.44 9.19 9.66
CA LEU A 309 2.44 10.22 9.41
C LEU A 309 2.72 11.40 10.33
N SER A 310 2.71 12.61 9.77
CA SER A 310 2.86 13.86 10.51
C SER A 310 1.67 14.75 10.22
N PHE A 311 0.85 15.02 11.23
CA PHE A 311 -0.34 15.86 11.11
C PHE A 311 0.00 17.32 11.46
N GLU A 312 -0.56 18.28 10.73
CA GLU A 312 -0.29 19.71 10.96
C GLU A 312 -0.91 20.20 12.28
N THR A 313 -2.09 19.66 12.64
CA THR A 313 -2.88 20.11 13.79
C THR A 313 -2.58 19.36 15.09
N GLU A 314 -1.90 18.20 15.03
CA GLU A 314 -1.62 17.35 16.20
C GLU A 314 -0.23 16.71 16.15
N ASN A 315 0.49 16.70 17.28
CA ASN A 315 1.78 16.01 17.45
C ASN A 315 1.68 14.46 17.44
N PHE A 316 0.67 13.87 16.80
CA PHE A 316 0.51 12.42 16.74
C PHE A 316 1.57 11.80 15.82
N LYS A 317 2.56 11.15 16.42
CA LYS A 317 3.52 10.27 15.71
C LYS A 317 2.97 8.85 15.69
N ASN A 318 2.17 8.51 14.69
CA ASN A 318 1.84 7.11 14.43
C ASN A 318 2.84 6.53 13.42
N ASP A 319 3.53 5.48 13.86
CA ASP A 319 4.43 4.69 13.03
C ASP A 319 3.63 3.54 12.43
N ILE A 320 3.41 3.58 11.11
CA ILE A 320 2.51 2.63 10.45
C ILE A 320 3.08 1.20 10.49
N PHE A 321 4.41 1.06 10.54
CA PHE A 321 5.04 -0.28 10.58
C PHE A 321 4.96 -0.97 11.93
N LYS A 322 4.51 -0.29 12.99
CA LYS A 322 4.36 -0.93 14.31
C LYS A 322 3.10 -1.77 14.43
N ASN A 323 2.10 -1.54 13.58
CA ASN A 323 0.88 -2.33 13.57
C ASN A 323 1.08 -3.55 12.67
N GLN A 324 0.70 -4.73 13.16
CA GLN A 324 0.85 -6.01 12.45
C GLN A 324 0.17 -5.91 11.07
N PHE A 325 0.97 -6.03 10.01
CA PHE A 325 0.49 -6.21 8.65
C PHE A 325 -0.27 -7.52 8.59
N TYR A 326 -1.49 -7.50 8.07
CA TYR A 326 -2.20 -8.74 7.79
C TYR A 326 -1.43 -9.45 6.66
N ASN A 327 -0.81 -10.57 6.99
CA ASN A 327 -0.28 -11.61 6.09
C ASN A 327 1.07 -11.37 5.37
N ILE A 328 1.65 -10.16 5.35
CA ILE A 328 2.94 -9.89 4.68
C ILE A 328 4.01 -9.49 5.71
N SER A 329 5.22 -10.07 5.61
CA SER A 329 6.32 -9.69 6.50
C SER A 329 6.84 -8.29 6.19
N LYS A 330 7.43 -7.58 7.17
CA LYS A 330 8.07 -6.26 6.93
C LYS A 330 9.07 -6.33 5.77
N LYS A 331 9.88 -7.38 5.73
CA LYS A 331 10.92 -7.59 4.72
C LYS A 331 10.31 -7.78 3.33
N ASP A 332 9.25 -8.58 3.21
CA ASP A 332 8.56 -8.77 1.94
C ASP A 332 7.91 -7.46 1.48
N LEU A 333 7.24 -6.71 2.36
CA LEU A 333 6.64 -5.43 2.00
C LEU A 333 7.69 -4.41 1.53
N GLN A 334 8.82 -4.30 2.24
CA GLN A 334 9.96 -3.48 1.81
C GLN A 334 10.44 -3.85 0.42
N PHE A 335 10.48 -5.15 0.13
CA PHE A 335 10.90 -5.67 -1.15
C PHE A 335 9.89 -5.41 -2.26
N VAL A 336 8.58 -5.61 -2.02
CA VAL A 336 7.48 -5.26 -2.93
C VAL A 336 7.62 -3.82 -3.35
N ILE A 337 7.73 -2.91 -2.38
CA ILE A 337 7.78 -1.48 -2.65
C ILE A 337 8.96 -1.17 -3.57
N ARG A 338 10.15 -1.67 -3.22
CA ARG A 338 11.35 -1.44 -4.04
C ARG A 338 11.17 -1.96 -5.47
N LEU A 339 10.67 -3.18 -5.63
CA LEU A 339 10.41 -3.76 -6.96
C LEU A 339 9.36 -2.96 -7.74
N SER A 340 8.30 -2.47 -7.09
CA SER A 340 7.27 -1.66 -7.74
C SER A 340 7.88 -0.37 -8.29
N PHE A 341 8.77 0.29 -7.55
CA PHE A 341 9.49 1.48 -8.04
C PHE A 341 10.53 1.16 -9.13
N GLN A 342 11.20 0.01 -9.07
CA GLN A 342 12.08 -0.45 -10.16
C GLN A 342 11.28 -0.68 -11.46
N SER A 343 10.17 -1.40 -11.36
CA SER A 343 9.25 -1.65 -12.48
C SER A 343 8.67 -0.33 -13.03
N PHE A 344 8.29 0.58 -12.14
CA PHE A 344 7.83 1.93 -12.49
C PHE A 344 8.85 2.66 -13.34
N LYS A 345 10.07 2.80 -12.83
CA LYS A 345 11.20 3.45 -13.50
C LYS A 345 11.47 2.85 -14.88
N GLU A 346 11.51 1.52 -14.99
CA GLU A 346 11.76 0.83 -16.26
C GLU A 346 10.67 1.10 -17.30
N ILE A 347 9.39 1.04 -16.91
CA ILE A 347 8.26 1.20 -17.83
C ILE A 347 8.14 2.65 -18.28
N VAL A 348 8.20 3.57 -17.33
CA VAL A 348 8.04 5.00 -17.60
C VAL A 348 9.20 5.55 -18.44
N SER A 349 10.43 5.02 -18.28
CA SER A 349 11.58 5.35 -19.14
C SER A 349 11.41 4.98 -20.62
N LYS A 350 10.52 4.03 -20.93
CA LYS A 350 10.22 3.59 -22.31
C LYS A 350 9.17 4.47 -22.99
N GLN A 351 8.50 5.35 -22.25
CA GLN A 351 7.48 6.24 -22.82
C GLN A 351 8.13 7.44 -23.51
N ASN A 352 7.84 7.64 -24.80
CA ASN A 352 8.41 8.74 -25.60
C ASN A 352 8.12 10.16 -25.06
N ASN A 353 7.03 10.32 -24.30
CA ASN A 353 6.58 11.62 -23.79
C ASN A 353 6.85 11.81 -22.29
N HIS A 354 7.56 10.87 -21.66
CA HIS A 354 7.85 10.96 -20.24
C HIS A 354 8.82 12.10 -19.96
N LYS A 355 8.44 12.98 -19.04
CA LYS A 355 9.23 14.11 -18.57
C LYS A 355 9.15 14.10 -17.06
N PRO A 356 10.02 13.31 -16.40
CA PRO A 356 9.94 13.16 -14.96
C PRO A 356 10.05 14.55 -14.34
N LEU A 357 9.36 14.72 -13.22
CA LEU A 357 9.56 15.91 -12.41
C LEU A 357 10.98 15.79 -11.86
N THR A 358 11.91 16.52 -12.44
CA THR A 358 13.10 16.84 -11.67
C THR A 358 12.61 17.74 -10.54
N ARG A 359 13.15 17.55 -9.33
CA ARG A 359 13.31 18.74 -8.53
C ARG A 359 14.22 19.57 -9.43
N ILE A 360 13.65 20.54 -10.14
CA ILE A 360 14.40 21.77 -10.37
C ILE A 360 14.85 22.03 -8.95
N ASP A 361 16.11 21.73 -8.67
CA ASP A 361 16.68 21.91 -7.34
C ASP A 361 16.02 23.19 -6.86
N GLU A 362 15.26 23.12 -5.76
CA GLU A 362 14.83 24.35 -5.12
C GLU A 362 16.11 25.17 -5.06
N GLU A 363 16.28 26.18 -5.95
CA GLU A 363 17.61 26.60 -6.43
C GLU A 363 18.57 26.56 -5.28
N PRO A 364 19.51 25.59 -5.26
CA PRO A 364 20.00 24.91 -4.06
C PRO A 364 19.90 25.80 -2.84
N ILE A 365 18.73 25.85 -2.15
CA ILE A 365 18.28 27.03 -1.35
C ILE A 365 19.43 28.02 -1.18
N GLU A 366 19.60 28.93 -2.16
CA GLU A 366 20.72 29.90 -2.24
C GLU A 366 21.24 30.13 -0.84
N PRO A 367 22.45 29.61 -0.50
CA PRO A 367 22.86 29.17 0.84
C PRO A 367 22.20 30.08 1.86
N ASN A 368 21.09 29.59 2.44
CA ASN A 368 20.12 30.38 3.19
C ASN A 368 20.74 31.68 3.70
N GLU A 369 20.26 32.83 3.23
CA GLU A 369 20.74 34.12 3.70
C GLU A 369 20.95 34.05 5.20
N LYS A 370 22.21 34.18 5.63
CA LYS A 370 22.63 34.06 7.03
C LYS A 370 21.65 34.85 7.88
N CYS A 371 20.95 34.16 8.78
CA CYS A 371 19.92 34.77 9.59
C CYS A 371 20.28 34.63 11.07
N PHE A 372 19.99 35.67 11.83
CA PHE A 372 20.31 35.74 13.24
C PHE A 372 19.02 35.89 14.05
N VAL A 373 18.95 35.22 15.20
CA VAL A 373 17.99 35.58 16.26
C VAL A 373 18.70 36.55 17.19
N TYR A 374 18.05 37.66 17.54
CA TYR A 374 18.62 38.71 18.37
C TYR A 374 17.71 39.08 19.55
N LEU A 375 18.35 39.63 20.58
CA LEU A 375 17.72 40.29 21.72
C LEU A 375 18.18 41.75 21.77
N MET A 376 17.23 42.69 21.74
CA MET A 376 17.48 44.12 21.93
C MET A 376 16.73 44.63 23.18
N VAL A 377 17.18 45.74 23.76
CA VAL A 377 16.52 46.42 24.88
C VAL A 377 16.27 47.89 24.54
N ASP A 378 15.10 48.41 24.90
CA ASP A 378 14.84 49.85 24.90
C ASP A 378 15.15 50.41 26.29
N LYS A 379 16.27 51.12 26.43
CA LYS A 379 16.74 51.66 27.73
C LYS A 379 15.78 52.63 28.39
N ASN A 380 14.83 53.22 27.65
CA ASN A 380 13.88 54.18 28.22
C ASN A 380 12.80 53.49 29.08
N ASN A 381 12.37 52.29 28.71
CA ASN A 381 11.30 51.56 29.39
C ASN A 381 11.72 50.16 29.89
N SER A 382 12.96 49.74 29.62
CA SER A 382 13.50 48.42 29.95
C SER A 382 12.73 47.25 29.33
N TYR A 383 12.05 47.47 28.20
CA TYR A 383 11.42 46.39 27.43
C TYR A 383 12.37 45.78 26.42
N TYR A 384 12.17 44.50 26.15
CA TYR A 384 13.04 43.70 25.31
C TYR A 384 12.35 43.31 24.02
N LYS A 385 13.10 43.26 22.93
CA LYS A 385 12.64 42.82 21.62
C LYS A 385 13.37 41.54 21.21
N ILE A 386 12.60 40.50 20.88
CA ILE A 386 13.10 39.25 20.35
C ILE A 386 12.68 39.17 18.88
N GLY A 387 13.64 39.06 17.97
CA GLY A 387 13.35 38.99 16.54
C GLY A 387 14.47 38.37 15.73
N ILE A 388 14.26 38.32 14.41
CA ILE A 388 15.25 37.81 13.45
C ILE A 388 15.69 38.86 12.45
N SER A 389 16.95 38.80 12.02
CA SER A 389 17.52 39.69 11.00
C SER A 389 18.74 39.05 10.35
N ASN A 390 19.00 39.37 9.09
CA ASN A 390 20.25 38.98 8.43
C ASN A 390 21.45 39.85 8.90
N LYS A 391 21.16 41.04 9.45
CA LYS A 391 22.15 42.02 9.98
C LYS A 391 21.58 42.69 11.23
N PRO A 392 21.68 42.07 12.43
CA PRO A 392 21.13 42.62 13.67
C PRO A 392 21.60 44.05 13.99
N GLU A 393 22.87 44.38 13.72
CA GLU A 393 23.45 45.70 13.97
C GLU A 393 22.86 46.77 13.01
N TYR A 394 22.55 46.40 11.78
CA TYR A 394 21.84 47.29 10.86
C TYR A 394 20.37 47.48 11.28
N ARG A 395 19.74 46.42 11.80
CA ARG A 395 18.38 46.47 12.32
C ARG A 395 18.29 47.37 13.55
N GLU A 396 19.28 47.32 14.44
CA GLU A 396 19.42 48.23 15.59
C GLU A 396 19.42 49.69 15.14
N LYS A 397 20.31 50.06 14.21
CA LYS A 397 20.38 51.44 13.67
C LYS A 397 19.05 51.92 13.07
N THR A 398 18.34 51.01 12.39
CA THR A 398 17.03 51.30 11.79
C THR A 398 15.96 51.53 12.87
N LEU A 399 16.04 50.84 14.00
CA LEU A 399 15.13 51.07 15.12
C LEU A 399 15.54 52.31 15.92
N GLN A 400 16.83 52.60 16.01
CA GLN A 400 17.37 53.81 16.63
C GLN A 400 16.96 55.10 15.90
N SER A 401 16.68 55.07 14.60
CA SER A 401 16.16 56.24 13.89
C SER A 401 14.77 56.67 14.36
N GLU A 402 13.98 55.73 14.89
CA GLU A 402 12.71 56.03 15.56
C GLU A 402 12.89 56.25 17.07
N LYS A 403 13.76 55.44 17.71
CA LYS A 403 14.00 55.45 19.15
C LYS A 403 15.49 55.20 19.48
N PRO A 404 16.28 56.27 19.69
CA PRO A 404 17.73 56.16 19.90
C PRO A 404 18.17 55.34 21.12
N THR A 405 17.26 55.02 22.03
CA THR A 405 17.52 54.28 23.28
C THR A 405 17.56 52.76 23.12
N ILE A 406 17.34 52.24 21.90
CA ILE A 406 17.35 50.80 21.62
C ILE A 406 18.79 50.32 21.44
N GLU A 407 19.17 49.26 22.13
CA GLU A 407 20.50 48.64 22.05
C GLU A 407 20.44 47.12 21.84
N LEU A 408 21.35 46.59 21.02
CA LEU A 408 21.53 45.16 20.80
C LEU A 408 22.28 44.50 21.97
N ILE A 409 21.68 43.49 22.61
CA ILE A 409 22.28 42.75 23.73
C ILE A 409 23.07 41.55 23.22
N CYS A 410 22.43 40.69 22.43
CA CYS A 410 23.06 39.48 21.87
C CYS A 410 22.37 39.05 20.58
N HIS A 411 23.07 38.24 19.79
CA HIS A 411 22.51 37.59 18.61
C HIS A 411 23.28 36.30 18.28
N LYS A 412 22.59 35.31 17.71
CA LYS A 412 23.18 34.04 17.28
C LYS A 412 22.89 33.77 15.82
N HIS A 413 23.91 33.31 15.09
CA HIS A 413 23.82 32.91 13.70
C HIS A 413 23.15 31.53 13.55
N PHE A 414 22.26 31.38 12.58
CA PHE A 414 21.65 30.12 12.20
C PHE A 414 21.90 29.77 10.72
N PRO A 415 22.07 28.48 10.39
CA PRO A 415 22.27 28.03 9.00
C PRO A 415 21.10 28.29 8.07
N SER A 416 19.90 28.57 8.61
CA SER A 416 18.73 28.92 7.80
C SER A 416 17.81 29.92 8.47
N ARG A 417 17.13 30.73 7.65
CA ARG A 417 16.08 31.63 8.14
C ARG A 417 14.95 30.85 8.82
N LYS A 418 14.56 29.71 8.25
CA LYS A 418 13.54 28.83 8.82
C LYS A 418 13.93 28.31 10.22
N MET A 419 15.21 28.03 10.43
CA MET A 419 15.72 27.65 11.76
C MET A 419 15.66 28.84 12.72
N ALA A 420 16.09 30.04 12.30
CA ALA A 420 15.98 31.25 13.10
C ALA A 420 14.52 31.57 13.48
N GLU A 421 13.57 31.48 12.52
CA GLU A 421 12.13 31.65 12.76
C GLU A 421 11.58 30.63 13.76
N SER A 422 12.04 29.37 13.67
CA SER A 422 11.60 28.33 14.61
C SER A 422 12.08 28.63 16.04
N ILE A 423 13.32 29.10 16.20
CA ILE A 423 13.88 29.48 17.51
C ILE A 423 13.20 30.74 18.05
N GLU A 424 12.97 31.75 17.21
CA GLU A 424 12.26 32.98 17.60
C GLU A 424 10.83 32.67 18.06
N LYS A 425 10.10 31.85 17.30
CA LYS A 425 8.75 31.39 17.66
C LYS A 425 8.75 30.63 19.00
N ALA A 426 9.77 29.81 19.27
CA ALA A 426 9.91 29.12 20.54
C ALA A 426 10.07 30.11 21.70
N PHE A 427 10.91 31.14 21.56
CA PHE A 427 11.04 32.19 22.59
C PHE A 427 9.74 33.00 22.76
N HIS A 428 9.08 33.38 21.66
CA HIS A 428 7.79 34.09 21.73
C HIS A 428 6.71 33.29 22.45
N GLN A 429 6.71 31.96 22.26
CA GLN A 429 5.78 31.07 22.94
C GLN A 429 6.16 30.89 24.41
N MET A 430 7.45 30.73 24.72
CA MET A 430 7.96 30.55 26.07
C MET A 430 7.68 31.78 26.96
N TYR A 431 7.79 32.99 26.40
CA TYR A 431 7.54 34.25 27.10
C TYR A 431 6.20 34.91 26.74
N LYS A 432 5.22 34.12 26.27
CA LYS A 432 3.93 34.64 25.79
C LYS A 432 3.20 35.49 26.83
N ASP A 433 3.26 35.11 28.10
CA ASP A 433 2.59 35.84 29.19
C ASP A 433 3.27 37.17 29.55
N LYS A 434 4.53 37.34 29.11
CA LYS A 434 5.33 38.57 29.28
C LYS A 434 5.29 39.45 28.03
N ARG A 435 4.56 39.03 26.99
CA ARG A 435 4.46 39.75 25.71
C ARG A 435 3.60 41.00 25.87
N LEU A 436 4.14 42.13 25.43
CA LEU A 436 3.45 43.41 25.43
C LEU A 436 2.70 43.61 24.10
N ARG A 437 3.38 44.14 23.08
CA ARG A 437 2.81 44.38 21.75
C ARG A 437 3.82 44.01 20.67
N GLY A 438 3.36 43.24 19.68
CA GLY A 438 4.22 42.78 18.59
C GLY A 438 5.34 41.88 19.13
N GLU A 439 6.59 42.24 18.88
CA GLU A 439 7.78 41.49 19.27
C GLU A 439 8.43 42.00 20.58
N TRP A 440 7.71 42.83 21.35
CA TRP A 440 8.20 43.42 22.59
C TRP A 440 7.68 42.68 23.83
N PHE A 441 8.56 42.49 24.81
CA PHE A 441 8.34 41.70 26.02
C PHE A 441 8.83 42.44 27.26
N ASN A 442 8.14 42.24 28.38
CA ASN A 442 8.57 42.67 29.71
C ASN A 442 9.31 41.52 30.41
N LEU A 443 10.59 41.35 30.07
CA LEU A 443 11.42 40.25 30.57
C LEU A 443 12.09 40.63 31.90
N SER A 444 12.17 39.67 32.82
CA SER A 444 12.97 39.76 34.03
C SER A 444 14.45 39.52 33.74
N THR A 445 15.32 39.86 34.69
CA THR A 445 16.77 39.63 34.55
C THR A 445 17.10 38.16 34.30
N ASP A 446 16.39 37.22 34.94
CA ASP A 446 16.60 35.79 34.76
C ASP A 446 16.21 35.34 33.35
N ASP A 447 15.07 35.81 32.82
CA ASP A 447 14.65 35.50 31.44
C ASP A 447 15.69 35.96 30.41
N VAL A 448 16.27 37.14 30.65
CA VAL A 448 17.30 37.70 29.78
C VAL A 448 18.55 36.84 29.81
N GLN A 449 18.98 36.37 31.00
CA GLN A 449 20.11 35.45 31.12
C GLN A 449 19.83 34.11 30.44
N ASP A 450 18.62 33.57 30.55
CA ASP A 450 18.23 32.33 29.87
C ASP A 450 18.29 32.44 28.34
N ILE A 451 17.83 33.58 27.80
CA ILE A 451 17.93 33.86 26.35
C ILE A 451 19.40 34.02 25.94
N ILE A 452 20.19 34.79 26.70
CA ILE A 452 21.62 34.97 26.42
C ILE A 452 22.32 33.62 26.43
N ALA A 453 22.09 32.77 27.43
CA ALA A 453 22.69 31.44 27.52
C ALA A 453 22.30 30.54 26.33
N SER A 454 21.05 30.64 25.86
CA SER A 454 20.56 29.90 24.68
C SER A 454 21.13 30.42 23.36
N LEU A 455 21.43 31.72 23.29
CA LEU A 455 22.00 32.40 22.13
C LEU A 455 23.54 32.52 22.16
N SER A 456 24.18 32.11 23.24
CA SER A 456 25.63 31.89 23.33
C SER A 456 26.01 30.62 22.56
#